data_AF-A0AAD1ZWW7-F1
#
_entry.id   AF-A0AAD1ZWW7-F1
#
_cell.length_a   1.000
_cell.length_b   1.000
_cell.length_c   1.000
_cell.angle_alpha   90.00
_cell.angle_beta   90.00
_cell.angle_gamma   90.00
#
_symmetry.space_group_name_H-M   'P 1'
#
loop_
_entity.id
_entity.type
_entity.pdbx_description
1 polymer ?
#
loop_
_entity_poly.entity_id
_entity_poly.type
_entity_poly.pdbx_seq_one_letter_code
_entity_poly.pdbx_strand_id
1 'polypeptide(L)'
;MGVGLSSSIPQELQMADKKLAVDCTARGAVFVVAEADCKLEDLGDITKPHNGMLCQLVYDIPVAENILEIPPMVAQVTKFKCGGFVIGMCMNHCILDGIGVMDFFNSWAETARNLPVKVLPFLDRTILRAINPPQISSGSIKSFTTLQTRNHLQILSF
;
A
#
# COMPACT_ATOMS: atom_id res chain seq x y z
N MET A 1 -16.04 21.41 -4.55
CA MET A 1 -15.51 20.04 -4.74
C MET A 1 -16.68 19.10 -4.94
N GLY A 2 -16.81 18.50 -6.12
CA GLY A 2 -17.73 17.39 -6.36
C GLY A 2 -16.91 16.11 -6.42
N VAL A 3 -17.18 15.16 -5.54
CA VAL A 3 -16.59 13.82 -5.58
C VAL A 3 -17.57 12.89 -6.27
N GLY A 4 -17.19 12.36 -7.43
CA GLY A 4 -17.89 11.23 -8.04
C GLY A 4 -17.47 9.95 -7.33
N LEU A 5 -18.36 9.37 -6.53
CA LEU A 5 -18.11 8.10 -5.84
C LEU A 5 -18.60 6.95 -6.72
N SER A 6 -17.68 6.09 -7.18
CA SER A 6 -18.03 4.73 -7.59
C SER A 6 -17.95 3.84 -6.36
N SER A 7 -19.09 3.49 -5.76
CA SER A 7 -19.15 2.72 -4.51
C SER A 7 -19.06 1.22 -4.79
N SER A 8 -17.88 0.64 -4.58
CA SER A 8 -17.70 -0.79 -4.38
C SER A 8 -16.65 -0.94 -3.30
N ILE A 9 -17.02 -1.44 -2.12
CA ILE A 9 -16.08 -1.70 -1.03
C ILE A 9 -15.03 -2.70 -1.56
N PRO A 10 -13.74 -2.34 -1.63
CA PRO A 10 -12.72 -3.21 -2.19
C PRO A 10 -12.29 -4.27 -1.16
N GLN A 11 -11.44 -5.21 -1.58
CA GLN A 11 -10.87 -6.33 -0.80
C GLN A 11 -10.92 -6.16 0.74
N GLU A 12 -11.40 -7.17 1.46
CA GLU A 12 -11.62 -7.06 2.91
C GLU A 12 -10.51 -7.75 3.69
N LEU A 13 -10.07 -7.10 4.75
CA LEU A 13 -9.33 -7.78 5.80
C LEU A 13 -10.30 -8.57 6.66
N GLN A 14 -9.97 -9.82 6.94
CA GLN A 14 -10.80 -10.72 7.73
C GLN A 14 -9.98 -11.40 8.81
N MET A 15 -10.65 -11.79 9.89
CA MET A 15 -10.07 -12.64 10.91
C MET A 15 -10.38 -14.11 10.57
N ALA A 16 -9.39 -14.84 10.07
CA ALA A 16 -9.46 -16.27 9.78
C ALA A 16 -8.58 -17.04 10.79
N ASP A 17 -9.13 -18.02 11.50
CA ASP A 17 -8.41 -18.79 12.53
C ASP A 17 -7.68 -17.91 13.57
N LYS A 18 -8.30 -16.80 13.97
CA LYS A 18 -7.73 -15.76 14.86
C LYS A 18 -6.49 -15.06 14.30
N LYS A 19 -6.29 -15.08 12.98
CA LYS A 19 -5.23 -14.37 12.26
C LYS A 19 -5.85 -13.39 11.27
N LEU A 20 -5.15 -12.28 11.06
CA LEU A 20 -5.49 -11.34 10.01
C LEU A 20 -5.16 -11.95 8.65
N ALA A 21 -6.13 -11.97 7.74
CA ALA A 21 -6.01 -12.45 6.38
C ALA A 21 -6.65 -11.45 5.40
N VAL A 22 -6.18 -11.45 4.16
CA VAL A 22 -6.78 -10.67 3.07
C VAL A 22 -7.66 -11.60 2.25
N ASP A 23 -8.92 -11.25 2.11
CA ASP A 23 -9.82 -11.95 1.19
C ASP A 23 -9.72 -11.34 -0.22
N CYS A 24 -9.07 -12.08 -1.11
CA CYS A 24 -8.78 -11.69 -2.49
C CYS A 24 -10.01 -11.85 -3.39
N THR A 25 -11.03 -11.02 -3.16
CA THR A 25 -12.32 -11.03 -3.87
C THR A 25 -12.30 -10.36 -5.26
N ALA A 26 -11.15 -9.84 -5.71
CA ALA A 26 -11.01 -9.07 -6.95
C ALA A 26 -11.94 -7.83 -7.07
N ARG A 27 -12.49 -7.32 -5.95
CA ARG A 27 -13.34 -6.11 -5.91
C ARG A 27 -12.60 -4.80 -6.24
N GLY A 28 -11.28 -4.86 -6.44
CA GLY A 28 -10.45 -3.72 -6.82
C GLY A 28 -9.86 -2.98 -5.62
N ALA A 29 -9.51 -1.70 -5.84
CA ALA A 29 -9.03 -0.75 -4.84
C ALA A 29 -9.82 0.56 -4.96
N VAL A 30 -9.87 1.37 -3.89
CA VAL A 30 -10.55 2.67 -3.97
C VAL A 30 -9.70 3.63 -4.81
N PHE A 31 -10.29 4.19 -5.86
CA PHE A 31 -9.65 5.19 -6.71
C PHE A 31 -10.51 6.45 -6.78
N VAL A 32 -9.97 7.57 -6.32
CA VAL A 32 -10.66 8.87 -6.23
C VAL A 32 -10.03 9.86 -7.20
N VAL A 33 -10.87 10.60 -7.91
CA VAL A 33 -10.42 11.73 -8.73
C VAL A 33 -10.95 13.02 -8.11
N ALA A 34 -10.04 13.97 -7.87
CA ALA A 34 -10.33 15.26 -7.26
C ALA A 34 -9.74 16.39 -8.10
N GLU A 35 -10.27 17.59 -7.89
CA GLU A 35 -9.78 18.83 -8.50
C GLU A 35 -9.51 19.86 -7.39
N ALA A 36 -8.35 20.50 -7.47
CA ALA A 36 -7.95 21.59 -6.59
C ALA A 36 -8.10 22.93 -7.33
N ASP A 37 -8.78 23.89 -6.70
CA ASP A 37 -8.96 25.25 -7.23
C ASP A 37 -7.74 26.15 -6.94
N CYS A 38 -6.55 25.56 -7.01
CA CYS A 38 -5.26 26.23 -6.85
C CYS A 38 -4.25 25.60 -7.81
N LYS A 39 -3.07 26.20 -7.90
CA LYS A 39 -1.93 25.63 -8.62
C LYS A 39 -1.10 24.76 -7.69
N LEU A 40 -0.32 23.86 -8.27
CA LEU A 40 0.58 23.00 -7.50
C LEU A 40 1.63 23.80 -6.72
N GLU A 41 2.09 24.94 -7.26
CA GLU A 41 3.03 25.86 -6.59
C GLU A 41 2.45 26.48 -5.31
N ASP A 42 1.12 26.57 -5.21
CA ASP A 42 0.43 27.11 -4.05
C ASP A 42 0.49 26.16 -2.84
N LEU A 43 0.89 24.89 -3.03
CA LEU A 43 1.11 23.95 -1.92
C LEU A 43 2.22 24.41 -0.97
N GLY A 44 3.13 25.26 -1.43
CA GLY A 44 4.25 25.78 -0.64
C GLY A 44 5.26 24.69 -0.29
N ASP A 45 5.78 24.75 0.93
CA ASP A 45 6.79 23.80 1.42
C ASP A 45 6.17 22.45 1.81
N ILE A 46 6.28 21.49 0.89
CA ILE A 46 5.76 20.12 1.06
C ILE A 46 6.58 19.26 2.01
N THR A 47 7.72 19.76 2.52
CA THR A 47 8.52 19.02 3.53
C THR A 47 7.93 19.14 4.93
N LYS A 48 6.95 20.05 5.12
CA LYS A 48 6.29 20.27 6.40
C LYS A 48 5.11 19.32 6.58
N PRO A 49 5.14 18.40 7.55
CA PRO A 49 4.14 17.34 7.69
C PRO A 49 2.74 17.81 8.14
N HIS A 50 2.59 19.06 8.60
CA HIS A 50 1.32 19.61 9.12
C HIS A 50 0.73 20.70 8.22
N ASN A 51 0.88 20.57 6.91
CA ASN A 51 0.16 21.42 5.97
C ASN A 51 -1.25 20.85 5.78
N GLY A 52 -2.27 21.56 6.26
CA GLY A 52 -3.67 21.13 6.16
C GLY A 52 -4.16 20.88 4.73
N MET A 53 -3.46 21.40 3.72
CA MET A 53 -3.73 21.06 2.32
C MET A 53 -3.19 19.69 1.93
N LEU A 54 -2.03 19.25 2.46
CA LEU A 54 -1.47 17.92 2.15
C LEU A 54 -2.38 16.80 2.62
N CYS A 55 -3.04 16.97 3.78
CA CYS A 55 -4.03 16.01 4.28
C CYS A 55 -5.22 15.83 3.34
N GLN A 56 -5.57 16.83 2.53
CA GLN A 56 -6.66 16.75 1.55
C GLN A 56 -6.26 16.06 0.25
N LEU A 57 -4.95 15.81 0.03
CA LEU A 57 -4.44 15.13 -1.15
C LEU A 57 -4.54 13.60 -1.04
N VAL A 58 -4.87 13.07 0.14
CA VAL A 58 -5.14 11.66 0.39
C VAL A 58 -6.60 11.51 0.79
N TYR A 59 -7.32 10.62 0.10
CA TYR A 59 -8.71 10.34 0.46
C TYR A 59 -8.75 9.57 1.78
N ASP A 60 -9.36 10.18 2.79
CA ASP A 60 -9.68 9.51 4.04
C ASP A 60 -11.00 8.72 3.91
N ILE A 61 -11.12 7.61 4.64
CA ILE A 61 -12.32 6.77 4.61
C ILE A 61 -13.18 7.10 5.83
N PRO A 62 -14.26 7.89 5.67
CA PRO A 62 -14.93 8.56 6.79
C PRO A 62 -15.74 7.63 7.72
N VAL A 63 -15.74 6.32 7.52
CA VAL A 63 -16.62 5.36 8.23
C VAL A 63 -15.86 4.14 8.77
N ALA A 64 -14.54 4.08 8.64
CA ALA A 64 -13.80 2.91 9.15
C ALA A 64 -13.65 3.00 10.69
N GLU A 65 -14.32 2.12 11.43
CA GLU A 65 -14.23 2.03 12.89
C GLU A 65 -13.03 1.18 13.34
N ASN A 66 -12.53 0.31 12.48
CA ASN A 66 -11.41 -0.57 12.75
C ASN A 66 -10.61 -0.89 11.49
N ILE A 67 -9.46 -1.55 11.68
CA ILE A 67 -8.53 -1.86 10.59
C ILE A 67 -9.09 -2.82 9.53
N LEU A 68 -10.16 -3.57 9.82
CA LEU A 68 -10.76 -4.50 8.87
C LEU A 68 -11.61 -3.76 7.81
N GLU A 69 -12.15 -2.61 8.19
CA GLU A 69 -12.99 -1.77 7.33
C GLU A 69 -12.18 -0.82 6.44
N ILE A 70 -10.89 -0.67 6.73
CA ILE A 70 -9.96 0.08 5.88
C ILE A 70 -9.55 -0.84 4.71
N PRO A 71 -9.87 -0.48 3.45
CA PRO A 71 -9.42 -1.20 2.29
C PRO A 71 -7.88 -1.29 2.25
N PRO A 72 -7.32 -2.37 1.67
CA PRO A 72 -5.88 -2.55 1.53
C PRO A 72 -5.16 -1.37 0.88
N MET A 73 -5.83 -0.69 -0.06
CA MET A 73 -5.29 0.45 -0.78
C MET A 73 -6.39 1.44 -1.18
N VAL A 74 -6.07 2.73 -1.03
CA VAL A 74 -6.76 3.88 -1.57
C VAL A 74 -5.77 4.72 -2.37
N ALA A 75 -6.15 5.15 -3.56
CA ALA A 75 -5.40 6.13 -4.34
C ALA A 75 -6.30 7.31 -4.74
N GLN A 76 -5.81 8.52 -4.57
CA GLN A 76 -6.46 9.76 -5.01
C GLN A 76 -5.58 10.47 -6.03
N VAL A 77 -6.14 10.81 -7.18
CA VAL A 77 -5.51 11.71 -8.15
C VAL A 77 -6.15 13.09 -8.04
N THR A 78 -5.37 14.09 -7.65
CA THR A 78 -5.82 15.48 -7.52
C THR A 78 -5.23 16.32 -8.64
N LYS A 79 -6.07 16.86 -9.53
CA LYS A 79 -5.65 17.75 -10.63
C LYS A 79 -5.70 19.21 -10.19
N PHE A 80 -4.69 19.99 -10.56
CA PHE A 80 -4.55 21.42 -10.23
C PHE A 80 -4.78 22.30 -11.46
N LYS A 81 -5.09 23.58 -11.27
CA LYS A 81 -5.34 24.56 -12.35
C LYS A 81 -4.19 24.71 -13.35
N CYS A 82 -2.96 24.48 -12.90
CA CYS A 82 -1.77 24.54 -13.75
C CYS A 82 -1.58 23.30 -14.65
N GLY A 83 -2.48 22.32 -14.60
CA GLY A 83 -2.36 21.05 -15.32
C GLY A 83 -1.50 19.99 -14.61
N GLY A 84 -0.79 20.36 -13.53
CA GLY A 84 -0.12 19.42 -12.65
C GLY A 84 -1.10 18.57 -11.84
N PHE A 85 -0.62 17.45 -11.31
CA PHE A 85 -1.41 16.58 -10.45
C PHE A 85 -0.57 15.98 -9.31
N VAL A 86 -1.26 15.55 -8.25
CA VAL A 86 -0.70 14.77 -7.15
C VAL A 86 -1.42 13.42 -7.08
N ILE A 87 -0.66 12.36 -6.81
CA ILE A 87 -1.20 11.06 -6.42
C ILE A 87 -0.97 10.91 -4.91
N GLY A 88 -2.03 10.96 -4.13
CA GLY A 88 -2.00 10.61 -2.71
C GLY A 88 -2.50 9.19 -2.50
N MET A 89 -1.93 8.46 -1.55
CA MET A 89 -2.32 7.08 -1.28
C MET A 89 -2.38 6.80 0.21
N CYS A 90 -3.27 5.87 0.57
CA CYS A 90 -3.31 5.24 1.88
C CYS A 90 -3.27 3.73 1.68
N MET A 91 -2.41 3.04 2.44
CA MET A 91 -2.18 1.61 2.33
C MET A 91 -2.15 0.98 3.72
N ASN A 92 -2.75 -0.21 3.84
CA ASN A 92 -2.76 -0.92 5.11
C ASN A 92 -1.39 -1.56 5.38
N HIS A 93 -0.67 -1.03 6.38
CA HIS A 93 0.70 -1.46 6.71
C HIS A 93 0.78 -2.89 7.27
N CYS A 94 -0.33 -3.50 7.67
CA CYS A 94 -0.35 -4.93 8.04
C CYS A 94 -0.20 -5.86 6.83
N ILE A 95 -0.47 -5.35 5.62
CA ILE A 95 -0.45 -6.12 4.38
C ILE A 95 0.88 -5.91 3.64
N LEU A 96 1.55 -4.78 3.76
CA LEU A 96 2.77 -4.50 3.02
C LEU A 96 3.76 -3.66 3.83
N ASP A 97 5.04 -3.93 3.63
CA ASP A 97 6.14 -3.10 4.12
C ASP A 97 6.53 -2.04 3.07
N GLY A 98 7.49 -1.17 3.41
CA GLY A 98 7.93 -0.11 2.51
C GLY A 98 8.49 -0.61 1.16
N ILE A 99 9.10 -1.79 1.13
CA ILE A 99 9.61 -2.38 -0.11
C ILE A 99 8.43 -2.83 -0.98
N GLY A 100 7.45 -3.50 -0.38
CA GLY A 100 6.20 -3.86 -1.05
C GLY A 100 5.44 -2.65 -1.60
N VAL A 101 5.42 -1.51 -0.89
CA VAL A 101 4.88 -0.24 -1.41
C VAL A 101 5.61 0.16 -2.69
N MET A 102 6.96 0.17 -2.67
CA MET A 102 7.76 0.63 -3.80
C MET A 102 7.65 -0.30 -5.02
N ASP A 103 7.64 -1.61 -4.80
CA ASP A 103 7.45 -2.59 -5.88
C ASP A 103 6.06 -2.46 -6.52
N PHE A 104 5.03 -2.21 -5.72
CA PHE A 104 3.70 -1.89 -6.22
C PHE A 104 3.72 -0.63 -7.09
N PHE A 105 4.33 0.47 -6.62
CA PHE A 105 4.43 1.70 -7.40
C PHE A 105 5.15 1.52 -8.73
N ASN A 106 6.28 0.81 -8.70
CA ASN A 106 7.04 0.53 -9.92
C ASN A 106 6.20 -0.27 -10.91
N SER A 107 5.52 -1.32 -10.44
CA SER A 107 4.65 -2.16 -11.27
C SER A 107 3.45 -1.38 -11.81
N TRP A 108 2.85 -0.52 -11.01
CA TRP A 108 1.74 0.35 -11.43
C TRP A 108 2.20 1.33 -12.51
N ALA A 109 3.37 1.97 -12.32
CA ALA A 109 3.93 2.90 -13.28
C ALA A 109 4.36 2.21 -14.60
N GLU A 110 4.89 0.99 -14.53
CA GLU A 110 5.21 0.16 -15.71
C GLU A 110 3.95 -0.18 -16.49
N THR A 111 2.93 -0.68 -15.80
CA THR A 111 1.63 -1.03 -16.39
C THR A 111 0.98 0.19 -17.04
N ALA A 112 0.98 1.36 -16.37
CA ALA A 112 0.43 2.60 -16.91
C ALA A 112 1.14 3.08 -18.19
N ARG A 113 2.40 2.69 -18.39
CA ARG A 113 3.18 2.96 -19.61
C ARG A 113 3.11 1.83 -20.65
N ASN A 114 2.28 0.81 -20.42
CA ASN A 114 2.23 -0.41 -21.24
C ASN A 114 3.58 -1.13 -21.33
N LEU A 115 4.36 -1.10 -20.25
CA LEU A 115 5.62 -1.84 -20.13
C LEU A 115 5.38 -3.15 -19.37
N PRO A 116 6.18 -4.20 -19.64
CA PRO A 116 6.16 -5.41 -18.83
C PRO A 116 6.55 -5.11 -17.38
N VAL A 117 5.81 -5.69 -16.44
CA VAL A 117 6.14 -5.62 -15.01
C VAL A 117 7.43 -6.39 -14.74
N LYS A 118 8.43 -5.75 -14.15
CA LYS A 118 9.75 -6.36 -13.92
C LYS A 118 9.81 -7.28 -12.70
N VAL A 119 9.12 -6.90 -11.63
CA VAL A 119 9.12 -7.63 -10.36
C VAL A 119 7.72 -8.15 -10.12
N LEU A 120 7.55 -9.47 -10.18
CA LEU A 120 6.27 -10.09 -9.89
C LEU A 120 6.12 -10.27 -8.36
N PRO A 121 4.94 -9.99 -7.80
CA PRO A 121 4.72 -10.18 -6.37
C PRO A 121 4.73 -11.67 -6.01
N PHE A 122 5.38 -12.01 -4.88
CA PHE A 122 5.30 -13.33 -4.28
C PHE A 122 4.38 -13.27 -3.05
N LEU A 123 3.17 -13.83 -3.15
CA LEU A 123 2.11 -13.67 -2.16
C LEU A 123 1.94 -14.88 -1.23
N ASP A 124 2.67 -15.97 -1.45
CA ASP A 124 2.60 -17.16 -0.58
C ASP A 124 3.30 -16.90 0.75
N ARG A 125 2.52 -16.49 1.76
CA ARG A 125 3.02 -16.27 3.13
C ARG A 125 3.13 -17.56 3.94
N THR A 126 2.76 -18.71 3.41
CA THR A 126 2.87 -19.98 4.14
C THR A 126 4.33 -20.36 4.40
N ILE A 127 5.27 -19.85 3.60
CA ILE A 127 6.71 -20.00 3.81
C ILE A 127 7.19 -19.32 5.11
N LEU A 128 6.44 -18.34 5.62
CA LEU A 128 6.69 -17.63 6.87
C LEU A 128 5.95 -18.27 8.05
N ARG A 129 5.22 -19.38 7.84
CA ARG A 129 4.46 -20.04 8.91
C ARG A 129 5.42 -20.58 9.96
N ALA A 130 5.21 -20.16 11.21
CA ALA A 130 5.95 -20.71 12.34
C ALA A 130 5.82 -22.25 12.39
N ILE A 131 6.94 -22.91 12.69
CA ILE A 131 6.97 -24.36 12.91
C ILE A 131 6.23 -24.65 14.22
N ASN A 132 5.30 -25.61 14.19
CA ASN A 132 4.52 -26.03 15.36
C ASN A 132 4.66 -27.56 15.56
N PRO A 133 5.20 -28.05 16.69
CA PRO A 133 5.70 -27.27 17.83
C PRO A 133 7.02 -26.55 17.50
N PRO A 134 7.32 -25.40 18.15
CA PRO A 134 8.55 -24.66 17.92
C PRO A 134 9.76 -25.57 18.16
N GLN A 135 10.51 -25.84 17.11
CA GLN A 135 11.72 -26.67 17.17
C GLN A 135 12.89 -25.75 17.53
N ILE A 136 13.31 -25.74 18.79
CA ILE A 136 14.55 -25.06 19.19
C ILE A 136 15.70 -26.02 18.90
N SER A 137 16.32 -25.93 17.72
CA SER A 137 17.56 -26.65 17.48
C SER A 137 18.70 -25.92 18.22
N SER A 138 19.25 -26.52 19.27
CA SER A 138 20.48 -26.04 19.94
C SER A 138 21.75 -26.15 19.07
N GLY A 139 21.60 -26.40 17.77
CA GLY A 139 22.69 -26.34 16.81
C GLY A 139 22.89 -24.88 16.41
N SER A 140 24.11 -24.36 16.61
CA SER A 140 24.53 -23.07 16.06
C SER A 140 23.95 -22.90 14.65
N ILE A 141 23.26 -21.79 14.39
CA ILE A 141 22.89 -21.37 13.04
C ILE A 141 24.22 -21.24 12.27
N LYS A 142 24.67 -22.31 11.62
CA LYS A 142 25.95 -22.36 10.89
C LYS A 142 25.86 -21.72 9.51
N SER A 143 24.67 -21.30 9.10
CA SER A 143 24.48 -20.55 7.88
C SER A 143 23.14 -19.82 7.95
N PHE A 144 23.21 -18.49 7.97
CA PHE A 144 22.15 -17.71 7.34
C PHE A 144 22.27 -18.00 5.84
N THR A 145 21.36 -18.78 5.28
CA THR A 145 21.22 -18.78 3.83
C THR A 145 20.69 -17.42 3.47
N THR A 146 21.53 -16.58 2.87
CA THR A 146 21.07 -15.39 2.17
C THR A 146 20.02 -15.88 1.16
N LEU A 147 18.74 -15.63 1.43
CA LEU A 147 17.79 -15.52 0.33
C LEU A 147 18.42 -14.44 -0.55
N GLN A 148 18.89 -14.81 -1.75
CA GLN A 148 19.32 -13.83 -2.73
C GLN A 148 18.08 -13.01 -3.07
N THR A 149 17.84 -11.97 -2.27
CA THR A 149 17.13 -10.80 -2.71
C THR A 149 17.95 -10.29 -3.89
N ARG A 150 17.40 -10.44 -5.09
CA ARG A 150 17.90 -9.71 -6.24
C ARG A 150 17.74 -8.24 -5.89
N ASN A 151 18.84 -7.68 -5.40
CA ASN A 151 19.14 -6.28 -5.12
C ASN A 151 18.55 -5.69 -3.83
N HIS A 152 19.47 -5.48 -2.87
CA HIS A 152 19.50 -4.40 -1.86
C HIS A 152 18.26 -4.13 -1.00
N LEU A 153 18.22 -4.78 0.17
CA LEU A 153 18.18 -4.19 1.53
C LEU A 153 17.57 -5.23 2.50
N GLN A 154 18.25 -5.48 3.61
CA GLN A 154 17.66 -6.17 4.75
C GLN A 154 16.94 -5.15 5.62
N ILE A 155 15.67 -5.37 5.90
CA ILE A 155 14.99 -4.77 7.06
C ILE A 155 14.31 -5.92 7.79
N LEU A 156 14.80 -6.20 9.01
CA LEU A 156 14.07 -6.99 9.99
C LEU A 156 12.85 -6.15 10.41
N SER A 157 11.65 -6.68 10.21
CA SER A 157 10.42 -6.12 10.79
C SER A 157 9.93 -7.12 11.84
N PHE A 158 9.67 -6.64 13.05
CA PHE A 158 9.07 -7.41 14.13
C PHE A 158 7.61 -7.77 13.83
#